data_AF-A0A0E9Y204-F1
#
_entry.id   AF-A0A0E9Y204-F1
#
_cell.length_a   1.000
_cell.length_b   1.000
_cell.length_c   1.000
_cell.angle_alpha   90.00
_cell.angle_beta   90.00
_cell.angle_gamma   90.00
#
_symmetry.space_group_name_H-M   'P 1'
#
loop_
_entity.id
_entity.type
_entity.pdbx_description
1 polymer ?
#
loop_
_entity_poly.entity_id
_entity_poly.type
_entity_poly.pdbx_seq_one_letter_code
_entity_poly.pdbx_strand_id
1 'polypeptide(L)'
;MLPRDRAGADTLRQSLSWPVFQRLLSKLIDTPVDLALPKFKLVGEYKLKRPLSELGASKAFDGGHADFSGITGSRDLVIDDVVHKAV
;
A
#
# COMPACT_ATOMS: atom_id res chain seq x y z
N MET A 1 -7.86 10.70 5.76
CA MET A 1 -7.44 11.90 6.51
C MET A 1 -7.44 13.08 5.55
N LEU A 2 -8.01 14.22 5.93
CA LEU A 2 -8.07 15.42 5.09
C LEU A 2 -7.00 16.42 5.54
N PRO A 3 -6.03 16.80 4.69
CA PRO A 3 -5.09 17.87 4.99
C PRO A 3 -5.82 19.22 5.19
N ARG A 4 -5.28 20.10 6.05
CA ARG A 4 -5.82 21.46 6.23
C ARG A 4 -5.53 22.37 5.03
N ASP A 5 -4.36 22.18 4.41
CA ASP A 5 -4.01 22.88 3.18
C ASP A 5 -4.55 22.14 1.96
N ARG A 6 -5.04 22.88 0.96
CA ARG A 6 -5.68 22.31 -0.23
C ARG A 6 -4.73 21.46 -1.07
N ALA A 7 -3.43 21.77 -1.07
CA ALA A 7 -2.40 21.02 -1.79
C ALA A 7 -1.62 20.06 -0.88
N GLY A 8 -2.03 19.89 0.39
CA GLY A 8 -1.26 19.16 1.40
C GLY A 8 -1.30 17.63 1.31
N ALA A 9 -1.92 17.04 0.27
CA ALA A 9 -2.12 15.59 0.18
C ALA A 9 -0.80 14.81 0.08
N ASP A 10 0.15 15.29 -0.73
CA ASP A 10 1.46 14.64 -0.87
C ASP A 10 2.32 14.75 0.38
N THR A 11 2.32 15.92 1.02
CA THR A 11 3.02 16.12 2.30
C THR A 11 2.45 15.21 3.39
N LEU A 12 1.13 15.07 3.44
CA LEU A 12 0.49 14.12 4.35
C LEU A 12 0.92 12.69 4.05
N ARG A 13 0.92 12.28 2.77
CA ARG A 13 1.32 10.92 2.35
C ARG A 13 2.76 10.59 2.77
N GLN A 14 3.69 11.53 2.63
CA GLN A 14 5.10 11.31 2.97
C GLN A 14 5.36 11.27 4.48
N SER A 15 4.57 12.00 5.27
CA SER A 15 4.73 12.07 6.73
C SER A 15 3.94 11.01 7.50
N LEU A 16 2.98 10.34 6.84
CA LEU A 16 2.12 9.35 7.46
C LEU A 16 2.85 8.02 7.64
N SER A 17 3.42 7.82 8.82
CA SER A 17 3.96 6.53 9.27
C SER A 17 2.98 5.81 10.20
N TRP A 18 3.22 4.51 10.42
CA TRP A 18 2.38 3.71 11.34
C TRP A 18 2.30 4.31 12.77
N PRO A 19 3.40 4.74 13.41
CA PRO A 19 3.32 5.40 14.71
C PRO A 19 2.54 6.72 14.70
N VAL A 20 2.63 7.49 13.61
CA VAL A 20 1.85 8.74 13.44
C VAL A 20 0.36 8.41 13.34
N PHE A 21 0.01 7.41 12.53
CA PHE A 21 -1.37 6.97 12.35
C PHE A 21 -1.99 6.48 13.67
N GLN A 22 -1.29 5.62 14.40
CA GLN A 22 -1.73 5.12 15.72
C GLN A 22 -1.96 6.26 16.72
N ARG A 23 -1.05 7.23 16.77
CA ARG A 23 -1.18 8.42 17.63
C ARG A 23 -2.38 9.29 17.27
N LEU A 24 -2.77 9.33 16.00
CA LEU A 24 -3.96 10.07 15.56
C LEU A 24 -5.23 9.34 15.98
N LEU A 25 -5.28 8.01 15.81
CA LEU A 25 -6.40 7.18 16.25
C LEU A 25 -6.63 7.26 17.76
N SER A 26 -5.55 7.24 18.56
CA SER A 26 -5.67 7.31 20.03
C SER A 26 -6.18 8.66 20.56
N LYS A 27 -6.23 9.70 19.72
CA LYS A 27 -6.73 11.03 20.06
C LYS A 27 -8.15 11.30 19.58
N LEU A 28 -8.78 10.33 18.93
CA LEU A 28 -10.17 10.47 18.51
C LEU A 28 -11.08 10.51 19.74
N ILE A 29 -12.07 11.39 19.68
CA ILE A 29 -13.13 11.52 20.67
C ILE A 29 -14.47 11.58 19.94
N ASP A 30 -15.52 11.08 20.58
CA ASP A 30 -16.87 11.19 20.04
C ASP A 30 -17.30 12.66 20.07
N THR A 31 -17.62 13.22 18.91
CA THR A 31 -17.98 14.62 18.77
C THR A 31 -18.91 14.80 17.57
N PRO A 32 -20.00 15.58 17.69
CA PRO A 32 -20.81 15.95 16.54
C PRO A 32 -19.98 16.70 15.49
N VAL A 33 -20.08 16.30 14.23
CA VAL A 33 -19.34 16.91 13.11
C VAL A 33 -20.25 17.20 11.92
N ASP A 34 -20.14 18.40 11.36
CA ASP A 34 -20.78 18.75 10.08
C ASP A 34 -19.92 18.22 8.93
N LEU A 35 -20.33 17.07 8.37
CA LEU A 35 -19.55 16.35 7.36
C LEU A 35 -20.11 16.59 5.94
N ALA A 36 -19.25 17.08 5.05
CA ALA A 36 -19.48 17.08 3.61
C ALA A 36 -18.52 16.09 2.94
N LEU A 37 -19.07 15.03 2.35
CA LEU A 37 -18.31 14.03 1.58
C LEU A 37 -18.91 13.91 0.17
N PRO A 38 -18.14 14.21 -0.90
CA PRO A 38 -18.65 14.05 -2.25
C PRO A 38 -18.90 12.57 -2.57
N LYS A 39 -19.90 12.29 -3.41
CA LYS A 39 -20.06 10.95 -4.00
C LYS A 39 -18.94 10.73 -5.01
N PHE A 40 -18.22 9.63 -4.88
CA PHE A 40 -17.19 9.23 -5.83
C PHE A 40 -17.13 7.70 -5.93
N LYS A 41 -16.49 7.21 -6.98
CA LYS A 41 -16.10 5.81 -7.16
C LYS A 41 -14.59 5.78 -7.36
N LEU A 42 -13.92 4.86 -6.66
CA LEU A 42 -12.49 4.60 -6.87
C LEU A 42 -12.35 3.21 -7.48
N VAL A 43 -11.56 3.12 -8.55
CA VAL A 43 -11.12 1.86 -9.13
C VAL A 43 -9.61 1.96 -9.22
N GLY A 44 -8.92 0.97 -8.65
CA GLY A 44 -7.47 0.94 -8.59
C GLY A 44 -6.94 -0.38 -9.12
N GLU A 45 -5.92 -0.31 -9.98
CA GLU A 45 -5.10 -1.45 -10.38
C GLU A 45 -3.64 -1.09 -10.13
N TYR A 46 -2.95 -1.93 -9.34
CA TYR A 46 -1.62 -1.64 -8.84
C TYR A 46 -0.69 -2.81 -9.15
N LYS A 47 0.43 -2.52 -9.82
CA LYS A 47 1.55 -3.45 -9.97
C LYS A 47 2.43 -3.39 -8.74
N LEU A 48 2.44 -4.46 -7.96
CA LEU A 48 3.11 -4.52 -6.67
C LEU A 48 4.54 -5.08 -6.74
N LYS A 49 5.01 -5.53 -7.90
CA LYS A 49 6.40 -6.01 -8.09
C LYS A 49 7.43 -5.04 -7.50
N ARG A 50 7.36 -3.77 -7.90
CA ARG A 50 8.28 -2.71 -7.43
C ARG A 50 8.16 -2.46 -5.92
N PRO A 51 7.00 -2.10 -5.34
CA PRO A 51 6.92 -1.81 -3.91
C PRO A 51 7.26 -3.02 -3.04
N LEU A 52 6.91 -4.24 -3.45
CA LEU A 52 7.31 -5.45 -2.71
C LEU A 52 8.83 -5.69 -2.78
N SER A 53 9.46 -5.38 -3.92
CA SER A 53 10.92 -5.42 -4.04
C SER A 53 11.59 -4.40 -3.11
N GLU A 54 11.06 -3.16 -3.05
CA GLU A 54 11.52 -2.11 -2.14
C GLU A 54 11.32 -2.48 -0.66
N LEU A 55 10.33 -3.33 -0.35
CA LEU A 55 10.08 -3.90 0.97
C LEU A 55 10.93 -5.16 1.29
N GLY A 56 11.79 -5.59 0.36
CA GLY A 56 12.75 -6.68 0.58
C GLY A 56 12.43 -8.01 -0.11
N ALA A 57 11.33 -8.10 -0.86
CA ALA A 57 10.95 -9.32 -1.57
C ALA A 57 11.56 -9.44 -2.98
N SER A 58 12.68 -8.77 -3.27
CA SER A 58 13.25 -8.68 -4.62
C SER A 58 13.62 -10.03 -5.24
N LYS A 59 14.12 -10.99 -4.43
CA LYS A 59 14.49 -12.34 -4.91
C LYS A 59 13.33 -13.10 -5.55
N ALA A 60 12.11 -12.85 -5.11
CA ALA A 60 10.91 -13.48 -5.67
C ALA A 60 10.70 -13.18 -7.17
N PHE A 61 11.30 -12.10 -7.66
CA PHE A 61 11.13 -11.56 -9.00
C PHE A 61 12.35 -11.75 -9.91
N ASP A 62 13.40 -12.40 -9.40
CA ASP A 62 14.68 -12.58 -10.10
C ASP A 62 14.87 -14.05 -10.48
N GLY A 63 14.92 -14.35 -11.78
CA GLY A 63 15.06 -15.72 -12.27
C GLY A 63 16.35 -16.43 -11.85
N GLY A 64 17.40 -15.70 -11.44
CA GLY A 64 18.63 -16.29 -10.92
C GLY A 64 18.59 -16.60 -9.42
N HIS A 65 17.68 -15.98 -8.67
CA HIS A 65 17.65 -16.02 -7.21
C HIS A 65 16.32 -16.47 -6.60
N ALA A 66 15.26 -16.55 -7.40
CA ALA A 66 13.95 -17.02 -6.98
C ALA A 66 14.03 -18.51 -6.60
N ASP A 67 13.47 -18.84 -5.44
CA ASP A 67 13.36 -20.22 -4.98
C ASP A 67 11.94 -20.46 -4.47
N PHE A 68 11.12 -21.01 -5.35
CA PHE A 68 9.77 -21.47 -5.04
C PHE A 68 9.67 -23.01 -5.07
N SER A 69 10.79 -23.71 -4.84
CA SER A 69 10.82 -25.17 -4.81
C SER A 69 9.91 -25.79 -3.75
N GLY A 70 9.54 -25.04 -2.71
CA GLY A 70 8.50 -25.46 -1.75
C GLY A 70 7.09 -25.61 -2.37
N ILE A 71 6.86 -25.10 -3.58
CA ILE A 71 5.59 -25.21 -4.32
C ILE A 71 5.66 -26.33 -5.36
N THR A 72 6.71 -26.33 -6.20
CA THR A 72 6.81 -27.21 -7.39
C THR A 72 7.86 -28.31 -7.27
N GLY A 73 8.73 -28.28 -6.26
CA GLY A 73 9.89 -29.18 -6.13
C GLY A 73 11.09 -28.79 -7.00
N SER A 74 11.00 -27.69 -7.76
CA SER A 74 11.95 -27.24 -8.77
C SER A 74 12.22 -25.73 -8.64
N ARG A 75 13.34 -25.24 -9.20
CA ARG A 75 13.76 -23.80 -9.15
C ARG A 75 13.55 -23.06 -10.47
N ASP A 76 12.59 -23.49 -11.25
CA ASP A 76 12.22 -22.91 -12.56
C ASP A 76 11.08 -21.89 -12.46
N LEU A 77 10.49 -21.71 -11.28
CA LEU A 77 9.40 -20.76 -11.04
C LEU A 77 9.94 -19.41 -10.57
N VAL A 78 9.39 -18.33 -11.12
CA VAL A 78 9.66 -16.93 -10.75
C VAL A 78 8.37 -16.13 -10.81
N ILE A 79 8.23 -15.11 -9.95
CA ILE A 79 7.08 -14.20 -10.04
C ILE A 79 7.36 -13.16 -11.13
N ASP A 80 6.51 -13.12 -12.15
CA ASP A 80 6.57 -12.07 -13.17
C ASP A 80 6.01 -10.73 -12.64
N ASP A 81 4.78 -10.72 -12.13
CA ASP A 81 4.14 -9.53 -11.55
C ASP A 81 3.16 -9.92 -10.43
N VAL A 82 2.79 -8.94 -9.61
CA VAL A 82 1.72 -9.04 -8.60
C VAL A 82 0.73 -7.93 -8.87
N VAL A 83 -0.46 -8.28 -9.35
CA VAL A 83 -1.50 -7.30 -9.70
C VAL A 83 -2.56 -7.26 -8.61
N HIS A 84 -2.71 -6.10 -7.97
CA HIS A 84 -3.76 -5.84 -7.00
C HIS A 84 -4.84 -4.95 -7.61
N LYS A 85 -6.07 -5.46 -7.70
CA LYS A 85 -7.24 -4.70 -8.16
C LYS A 85 -8.19 -4.44 -7.01
N ALA A 86 -8.66 -3.21 -6.90
CA ALA A 86 -9.66 -2.76 -5.93
C ALA A 86 -10.75 -1.98 -6.68
N VAL A 87 -12.02 -2.27 -6.35
CA VAL A 87 -13.23 -1.72 -6.98
C VAL A 87 -14.21 -1.19 -5.96
#